data_AF-A0AA40ZUH8-F1
#
_entry.id   AF-A0AA40ZUH8-F1
#
_cell.length_a   1.000
_cell.length_b   1.000
_cell.length_c   1.000
_cell.angle_alpha   90.00
_cell.angle_beta   90.00
_cell.angle_gamma   90.00
#
_symmetry.space_group_name_H-M   'P 1'
#
loop_
_entity.id
_entity.type
_entity.pdbx_description
1 polymer ?
#
loop_
_entity_poly.entity_id
_entity_poly.type
_entity_poly.pdbx_seq_one_letter_code
_entity_poly.pdbx_strand_id
1 'polypeptide(L)'
;MKKNLSSLLLLALACICFSACFVQRSVSVDKAANNPDYTVSYLFEHDGCRVYRFYDTYSSSYVYFTTQGDVTAIPNDSTRQQTVTYRQWNDSVFTKKAEQ
;
A
#
# COMPACT_ATOMS: atom_id res chain seq x y z
N MET A 1 9.85 -27.30 50.39
CA MET A 1 9.91 -27.64 48.94
C MET A 1 8.74 -27.12 48.09
N LYS A 2 7.64 -26.58 48.67
CA LYS A 2 6.47 -26.09 47.88
C LYS A 2 6.71 -24.78 47.10
N LYS A 3 7.59 -23.90 47.58
CA LYS A 3 7.89 -22.58 46.97
C LYS A 3 8.63 -22.71 45.61
N ASN A 4 9.48 -23.73 45.48
CA ASN A 4 10.27 -23.96 44.29
C ASN A 4 9.43 -24.54 43.14
N LEU A 5 8.36 -25.30 43.46
CA LEU A 5 7.44 -25.85 42.47
C LEU A 5 6.59 -24.75 41.82
N SER A 6 6.12 -23.78 42.61
CA SER A 6 5.39 -22.60 42.10
C SER A 6 6.28 -21.75 41.19
N SER A 7 7.53 -21.51 41.59
CA SER A 7 8.50 -20.78 40.78
C SER A 7 8.83 -21.50 39.46
N LEU A 8 8.94 -22.83 39.47
CA LEU A 8 9.17 -23.62 38.27
C LEU A 8 7.99 -23.53 37.29
N LEU A 9 6.77 -23.57 37.83
CA LEU A 9 5.53 -23.46 37.05
C LEU A 9 5.42 -22.09 36.37
N LEU A 10 5.73 -21.03 37.12
CA LEU A 10 5.76 -19.65 36.60
C LEU A 10 6.80 -19.47 35.49
N LEU A 11 7.99 -20.07 35.64
CA LEU A 11 9.05 -20.01 34.64
C LEU A 11 8.66 -20.76 33.35
N ALA A 12 8.05 -21.94 33.48
CA ALA A 12 7.55 -22.71 32.35
C ALA A 12 6.46 -21.94 31.57
N LEU A 13 5.54 -21.28 32.28
CA LEU A 13 4.49 -20.46 31.66
C LEU A 13 5.08 -19.26 30.89
N ALA A 14 6.11 -18.61 31.45
CA ALA A 14 6.81 -17.51 30.78
C ALA A 14 7.47 -17.97 29.46
N CYS A 15 8.15 -19.12 29.45
CA CYS A 15 8.79 -19.67 28.25
C CYS A 15 7.80 -19.94 27.10
N ILE A 16 6.59 -20.41 27.41
CA ILE A 16 5.54 -20.64 26.40
C ILE A 16 5.10 -19.31 25.78
N CYS A 17 4.90 -18.27 26.59
CA CYS A 17 4.51 -16.94 26.11
C CYS A 17 5.56 -16.30 25.19
N PHE A 18 6.85 -16.47 25.48
CA PHE A 18 7.93 -15.92 24.63
C PHE A 18 8.10 -16.66 23.29
N SER A 19 7.69 -17.92 23.20
CA SER A 19 7.80 -18.69 21.95
C SER A 19 6.93 -18.14 20.81
N ALA A 20 5.83 -17.46 21.13
CA ALA A 20 4.94 -16.85 20.13
C ALA A 20 5.61 -15.70 19.34
N CYS A 21 6.61 -15.03 19.91
CA CYS A 21 7.35 -13.96 19.24
C CYS A 21 8.28 -14.47 18.13
N PHE A 22 8.68 -15.74 18.17
CA PHE A 22 9.62 -16.32 17.20
C PHE A 22 8.91 -17.10 16.08
N VAL A 23 7.62 -17.42 16.26
CA VAL A 23 6.82 -18.05 15.22
C VAL A 23 6.23 -16.96 14.33
N GLN A 24 7.01 -16.54 13.34
CA GLN A 24 6.56 -15.62 12.29
C GLN A 24 5.66 -16.37 11.28
N ARG A 25 4.53 -16.90 11.77
CA ARG A 25 3.49 -17.49 10.93
C ARG A 25 2.22 -16.66 11.04
N SER A 26 1.72 -16.22 9.90
CA SER A 26 0.41 -15.57 9.81
C SER A 26 -0.67 -16.52 10.33
N VAL A 27 -1.56 -16.02 11.19
CA VAL A 27 -2.68 -16.78 11.75
C VAL A 27 -3.63 -17.25 10.65
N SER A 28 -3.72 -16.49 9.55
CA SER A 28 -4.30 -16.95 8.28
C SER A 28 -3.73 -16.14 7.10
N VAL A 29 -3.91 -16.66 5.88
CA VAL A 29 -3.65 -15.96 4.62
C VAL A 29 -4.98 -15.90 3.88
N ASP A 30 -5.87 -15.05 4.36
CA ASP A 30 -7.15 -14.81 3.69
C ASP A 30 -7.08 -13.52 2.88
N LYS A 31 -7.88 -13.47 1.80
CA LYS A 31 -8.15 -12.20 1.12
C LYS A 31 -8.81 -11.26 2.13
N ALA A 32 -8.24 -10.06 2.33
CA ALA A 32 -8.78 -9.08 3.27
C ALA A 32 -10.26 -8.79 2.95
N ALA A 33 -11.15 -9.21 3.85
CA ALA A 33 -12.61 -9.11 3.64
C ALA A 33 -13.14 -7.67 3.63
N ASN A 34 -12.37 -6.72 4.16
CA ASN A 34 -12.76 -5.32 4.36
C ASN A 34 -12.14 -4.35 3.35
N ASN A 35 -11.46 -4.85 2.33
CA ASN A 35 -10.83 -3.97 1.36
C ASN A 35 -11.75 -3.87 0.14
N PRO A 36 -12.67 -2.88 0.07
CA PRO A 36 -13.43 -2.66 -1.16
C PRO A 36 -12.42 -2.56 -2.30
N ASP A 37 -12.69 -3.22 -3.42
CA ASP A 37 -11.73 -3.32 -4.52
C ASP A 37 -11.21 -1.92 -4.86
N TYR A 38 -9.94 -1.64 -4.55
CA TYR A 38 -9.36 -0.35 -4.90
C TYR A 38 -9.21 -0.32 -6.42
N THR A 39 -9.68 0.75 -7.04
CA THR A 39 -9.41 0.97 -8.46
C THR A 39 -7.94 1.33 -8.63
N VAL A 40 -7.17 0.40 -9.18
CA VAL A 40 -5.77 0.62 -9.54
C VAL A 40 -5.70 1.34 -10.88
N SER A 41 -4.99 2.46 -10.92
CA SER A 41 -4.73 3.23 -12.15
C SER A 41 -3.28 3.01 -12.60
N TYR A 42 -3.10 2.66 -13.87
CA TYR A 42 -1.80 2.69 -14.54
C TYR A 42 -1.40 4.15 -14.83
N LEU A 43 -0.13 4.50 -14.60
CA LEU A 43 0.39 5.84 -14.88
C LEU A 43 1.28 5.86 -16.12
N PHE A 44 2.37 5.09 -16.11
CA PHE A 44 3.31 4.96 -17.21
C PHE A 44 4.21 3.74 -17.04
N GLU A 45 4.98 3.45 -18.08
CA GLU A 45 6.04 2.45 -18.09
C GLU A 45 7.32 3.12 -18.57
N HIS A 46 8.42 2.85 -17.88
CA HIS A 46 9.74 3.28 -18.29
C HIS A 46 10.72 2.13 -18.05
N ASP A 47 11.47 1.75 -19.09
CA ASP A 47 12.46 0.67 -19.05
C ASP A 47 11.91 -0.65 -18.46
N GLY A 48 10.68 -1.02 -18.82
CA GLY A 48 10.00 -2.22 -18.32
C GLY A 48 9.48 -2.12 -16.88
N CYS A 49 9.64 -0.97 -16.23
CA CYS A 49 9.07 -0.68 -14.92
C CYS A 49 7.72 0.01 -15.06
N ARG A 50 6.64 -0.72 -14.75
CA ARG A 50 5.28 -0.17 -14.79
C ARG A 50 4.94 0.46 -13.45
N VAL A 51 4.43 1.69 -13.48
CA VAL A 51 4.04 2.45 -12.30
C VAL A 51 2.52 2.53 -12.21
N TYR A 52 1.99 2.19 -11.04
CA TYR A 52 0.58 2.19 -10.73
C TYR A 52 0.30 3.05 -9.50
N ARG A 53 -0.98 3.38 -9.30
CA ARG A 53 -1.46 3.94 -8.03
C ARG A 53 -2.83 3.43 -7.65
N PHE A 54 -3.15 3.52 -6.36
CA PHE A 54 -4.52 3.52 -5.86
C PHE A 54 -4.71 4.63 -4.83
N TYR A 55 -5.97 5.06 -4.62
CA TYR A 55 -6.29 6.02 -3.57
C TYR A 55 -6.58 5.27 -2.27
N ASP A 56 -5.76 5.50 -1.26
CA ASP A 56 -6.01 5.02 0.09
C ASP A 56 -6.91 6.03 0.81
N THR A 57 -8.15 5.64 1.03
CA THR A 57 -9.15 6.45 1.71
C THR A 57 -8.82 6.69 3.18
N TYR A 58 -8.08 5.79 3.83
CA TYR A 58 -7.72 5.93 5.25
C TYR A 58 -6.66 7.01 5.45
N SER A 59 -5.58 6.98 4.65
CA SER A 59 -4.55 8.03 4.67
C SER A 59 -4.90 9.28 3.85
N SER A 60 -6.00 9.25 3.09
CA SER A 60 -6.39 10.30 2.15
C SER A 60 -5.29 10.66 1.14
N SER A 61 -4.52 9.65 0.73
CA SER A 61 -3.33 9.81 -0.12
C SER A 61 -3.31 8.82 -1.28
N TYR A 62 -2.54 9.13 -2.32
CA TYR A 62 -2.25 8.17 -3.38
C TYR A 62 -1.03 7.34 -2.98
N VAL A 63 -1.19 6.03 -3.07
CA VAL A 63 -0.11 5.06 -2.89
C VAL A 63 0.36 4.61 -4.26
N TYR A 64 1.65 4.70 -4.50
CA TYR A 64 2.32 4.34 -5.74
C TYR A 64 3.07 3.04 -5.54
N PHE A 65 3.03 2.20 -6.56
CA PHE A 65 3.79 0.96 -6.53
C PHE A 65 4.22 0.58 -7.94
N THR A 66 5.33 -0.13 -8.02
CA THR A 66 5.91 -0.58 -9.27
C THR A 66 5.91 -2.09 -9.39
N THR A 67 6.09 -2.61 -10.60
CA THR A 67 6.32 -4.04 -10.81
C THR A 67 7.63 -4.55 -10.22
N GLN A 68 8.52 -3.66 -9.79
CA GLN A 68 9.78 -4.01 -9.15
C GLN A 68 9.65 -4.10 -7.61
N GLY A 69 8.48 -3.75 -7.06
CA GLY A 69 8.15 -3.95 -5.64
C GLY A 69 8.33 -2.72 -4.75
N ASP A 70 8.81 -1.60 -5.28
CA ASP A 70 8.92 -0.36 -4.53
C ASP A 70 7.54 0.28 -4.33
N VAL A 71 7.23 0.68 -3.10
CA VAL A 71 5.97 1.31 -2.70
C VAL A 71 6.24 2.60 -1.95
N THR A 72 5.55 3.68 -2.34
CA THR A 72 5.64 4.98 -1.65
C THR A 72 4.28 5.69 -1.62
N ALA A 73 4.00 6.44 -0.55
CA ALA A 73 2.80 7.26 -0.43
C ALA A 73 3.17 8.74 -0.60
N ILE A 74 2.47 9.44 -1.50
CA ILE A 74 2.75 10.86 -1.77
C ILE A 74 1.57 11.70 -1.27
N PRO A 75 1.72 12.42 -0.13
CA PRO A 75 0.72 13.39 0.29
C PRO A 75 0.74 14.60 -0.67
N ASN A 76 -0.43 15.18 -0.94
CA ASN A 76 -0.59 16.35 -1.82
C ASN A 76 -0.07 16.16 -3.26
N ASP A 77 -0.25 14.97 -3.81
CA ASP A 77 0.08 14.69 -5.21
C ASP A 77 -0.67 15.61 -6.20
N SER A 78 0.09 16.23 -7.11
CA SER A 78 -0.40 17.14 -8.15
C SER A 78 -1.24 16.45 -9.23
N THR A 79 -1.19 15.12 -9.35
CA THR A 79 -1.99 14.42 -10.38
C THR A 79 -3.50 14.40 -10.09
N ARG A 80 -3.96 14.94 -8.95
CA ARG A 80 -5.39 15.25 -8.72
C ARG A 80 -5.96 16.16 -9.81
N GLN A 81 -5.12 17.02 -10.39
CA GLN A 81 -5.44 17.80 -11.59
C GLN A 81 -4.66 17.20 -12.76
N GLN A 82 -5.31 16.33 -13.53
CA GLN A 82 -4.68 15.78 -14.73
C GLN A 82 -4.53 16.87 -15.80
N THR A 83 -3.29 17.24 -16.11
CA THR A 83 -2.98 17.94 -17.36
C THR A 83 -2.68 16.88 -18.41
N VAL A 84 -3.68 16.55 -19.23
CA VAL A 84 -3.50 15.66 -20.38
C VAL A 84 -2.76 16.45 -21.46
N THR A 85 -1.44 16.27 -21.56
CA THR A 85 -0.65 16.81 -22.68
C THR A 85 -0.76 15.86 -23.87
N TYR A 86 -1.69 16.15 -24.77
CA TYR A 86 -1.74 15.51 -26.08
C TYR A 86 -0.54 15.92 -26.92
N ARG A 87 0.11 14.98 -27.62
CA ARG A 87 0.94 15.35 -28.77
C ARG A 87 -0.01 15.86 -29.84
N GLN A 88 -0.04 17.17 -30.02
CA GLN A 88 -0.74 17.81 -31.12
C GLN A 88 -0.11 17.32 -32.43
N TRP A 89 -0.77 16.40 -33.12
CA TRP A 89 -0.59 16.31 -34.56
C TRP A 89 -1.20 17.61 -35.11
N ASN A 90 -0.36 18.43 -35.74
CA ASN A 90 -0.84 19.59 -36.48
C ASN A 90 -1.75 19.09 -37.58
N ASP A 91 -3.05 19.10 -37.32
CA ASP A 91 -4.02 19.79 -38.16
C ASP A 91 -5.37 19.86 -37.44
N SER A 92 -5.94 21.06 -37.47
CA SER A 92 -7.23 21.50 -36.88
C SER A 92 -7.13 22.05 -35.46
N VAL A 93 -7.14 23.38 -35.40
CA VAL A 93 -7.17 24.25 -34.23
C VAL A 93 -8.26 23.83 -33.22
N PHE A 94 -7.87 23.68 -31.96
CA PHE A 94 -8.83 23.65 -30.84
C PHE A 94 -8.42 24.65 -29.78
N THR A 95 -9.10 25.80 -29.76
CA THR A 95 -8.97 26.80 -28.71
C THR A 95 -9.52 26.24 -27.40
N LYS A 96 -8.68 26.09 -26.38
CA LYS A 96 -9.15 25.89 -25.00
C LYS A 96 -9.94 27.13 -24.55
N LYS A 97 -11.21 26.97 -24.19
CA LYS A 97 -11.86 27.94 -23.31
C LYS A 97 -11.25 27.77 -21.91
N ALA A 98 -10.73 28.87 -21.36
CA ALA A 98 -10.49 28.98 -19.93
C ALA A 98 -11.85 29.03 -19.23
N GLU A 99 -12.06 28.13 -18.28
CA GLU A 99 -13.19 28.18 -17.35
C GLU A 99 -12.84 29.17 -16.23
N GLN A 100 -13.78 30.06 -15.90
CA GLN A 100 -13.63 31.10 -14.85
C GLN A 100 -13.67 30.51 -13.45
#